data_AF-A0A2M7B4I3-F1
#
_entry.id   AF-A0A2M7B4I3-F1
#
_cell.length_a   1.000
_cell.length_b   1.000
_cell.length_c   1.000
_cell.angle_alpha   90.00
_cell.angle_beta   90.00
_cell.angle_gamma   90.00
#
_symmetry.space_group_name_H-M   'P 1'
#
loop_
_entity.id
_entity.type
_entity.pdbx_description
1 polymer ?
#
loop_
_entity_poly.entity_id
_entity_poly.type
_entity_poly.pdbx_seq_one_letter_code
_entity_poly.pdbx_strand_id
1 'polypeptide(L)'
;MSKGKTSISNARSYKEIGEFWDSHEIADYWDQTYAVDAEFDIRSEVMFYSLDADLSARLHSIARRRGVSPETLLNLWVQEKLQSEISS
;
A
#
# COMPACT_ATOMS: atom_id res chain seq x y z
N MET A 1 -1.86 0.67 -27.44
CA MET A 1 -2.55 1.07 -26.21
C MET A 1 -2.49 2.59 -26.09
N SER A 2 -3.60 3.29 -25.85
CA SER A 2 -3.54 4.74 -25.60
C SER A 2 -2.94 5.00 -24.22
N LYS A 3 -2.02 5.96 -24.10
CA LYS A 3 -1.44 6.34 -22.80
C LYS A 3 -2.55 6.58 -21.76
N GLY A 4 -2.49 5.85 -20.64
CA GLY A 4 -3.41 6.00 -19.50
C GLY A 4 -4.65 5.11 -19.49
N LYS A 5 -4.73 4.04 -20.31
CA LYS A 5 -5.82 3.05 -20.23
C LYS A 5 -5.31 1.66 -19.87
N THR A 6 -6.14 0.88 -19.16
CA THR A 6 -5.87 -0.52 -18.83
C THR A 6 -5.94 -1.43 -20.07
N SER A 7 -5.34 -2.62 -20.00
CA SER A 7 -5.21 -3.55 -21.13
C SER A 7 -6.49 -4.27 -21.51
N ILE A 8 -7.28 -4.71 -20.52
CA ILE A 8 -8.50 -5.51 -20.75
C ILE A 8 -9.73 -4.60 -20.77
N SER A 9 -10.00 -3.91 -19.66
CA SER A 9 -11.19 -3.07 -19.52
C SER A 9 -11.12 -1.73 -20.27
N ASN A 10 -9.96 -1.35 -20.80
CA ASN A 10 -9.73 -0.07 -21.47
C ASN A 10 -10.16 1.16 -20.62
N ALA A 11 -10.11 1.00 -19.31
CA ALA A 11 -10.56 1.94 -18.29
C ALA A 11 -9.44 2.92 -17.90
N ARG A 12 -9.82 4.09 -17.38
CA ARG A 12 -8.92 5.16 -16.92
C ARG A 12 -8.89 5.35 -15.41
N SER A 13 -9.78 4.69 -14.68
CA SER A 13 -9.86 4.78 -13.22
C SER A 13 -10.17 3.42 -12.58
N TYR A 14 -9.85 3.27 -11.29
CA TYR A 14 -10.18 2.04 -10.55
C TYR A 14 -11.69 1.78 -10.51
N LYS A 15 -12.51 2.83 -10.46
CA LYS A 15 -13.96 2.72 -10.50
C LYS A 15 -14.45 2.14 -11.84
N GLU A 16 -13.94 2.67 -12.96
CA GLU A 16 -14.28 2.17 -14.30
C GLU A 16 -13.81 0.72 -14.52
N ILE A 17 -12.71 0.30 -13.89
CA ILE A 17 -12.27 -1.10 -13.92
C ILE A 17 -13.29 -2.00 -13.21
N GLY A 18 -13.79 -1.58 -12.04
CA GLY A 18 -14.82 -2.30 -11.30
C GLY A 18 -16.12 -2.43 -12.08
N GLU A 19 -16.64 -1.31 -12.61
CA GLU A 19 -17.87 -1.28 -13.42
C GLU A 19 -17.80 -2.20 -14.65
N PHE A 20 -16.62 -2.34 -15.26
CA PHE A 20 -16.40 -3.31 -16.33
C PHE A 20 -16.59 -4.75 -15.83
N TRP A 21 -15.89 -5.14 -14.76
CA TRP A 21 -15.95 -6.50 -14.23
C TRP A 21 -17.27 -6.86 -13.54
N ASP A 22 -18.06 -5.88 -13.09
CA ASP A 22 -19.42 -6.12 -12.58
C ASP A 22 -20.36 -6.72 -13.64
N SER A 23 -20.05 -6.55 -14.93
CA SER A 23 -20.86 -7.01 -16.06
C SER A 23 -20.14 -8.00 -16.99
N HIS A 24 -18.89 -8.37 -16.69
CA HIS A 24 -18.08 -9.27 -17.53
C HIS A 24 -17.54 -10.43 -16.70
N GLU A 25 -17.62 -11.64 -17.25
CA GLU A 25 -17.07 -12.83 -16.61
C GLU A 25 -15.56 -12.92 -16.86
N ILE A 26 -14.81 -13.29 -15.83
CA ILE A 26 -13.35 -13.47 -15.95
C ILE A 26 -12.98 -14.60 -16.92
N ALA A 27 -13.86 -15.61 -17.06
CA ALA A 27 -13.66 -16.73 -17.95
C ALA A 27 -13.54 -16.30 -19.43
N ASP A 28 -14.21 -15.23 -19.83
CA ASP A 28 -14.15 -14.70 -21.21
C ASP A 28 -12.77 -14.11 -21.55
N TYR A 29 -11.93 -13.89 -20.54
CA TYR A 29 -10.60 -13.31 -20.65
C TYR A 29 -9.50 -14.25 -20.12
N TRP A 30 -9.77 -15.56 -20.04
CA TRP A 30 -8.83 -16.53 -19.48
C TRP A 30 -7.49 -16.55 -20.22
N ASP A 31 -7.49 -16.44 -21.55
CA ASP A 31 -6.26 -16.38 -22.36
C ASP A 31 -5.46 -15.06 -22.21
N GLN A 32 -6.07 -14.05 -21.57
CA GLN A 32 -5.48 -12.73 -21.32
C GLN A 32 -5.16 -12.50 -19.84
N THR A 33 -5.52 -13.45 -18.98
CA THR A 33 -5.26 -13.40 -17.53
C THR A 33 -4.36 -14.56 -17.12
N TYR A 34 -3.86 -14.52 -15.89
CA TYR A 34 -3.08 -15.58 -15.31
C TYR A 34 -3.41 -15.69 -13.83
N ALA A 35 -3.37 -16.91 -13.29
CA ALA A 35 -3.57 -17.12 -11.87
C ALA A 35 -2.45 -16.44 -11.07
N VAL A 36 -2.82 -15.74 -10.01
CA VAL A 36 -1.89 -15.13 -9.05
C VAL A 36 -2.12 -15.79 -7.71
N ASP A 37 -1.06 -16.36 -7.13
CA ASP A 37 -1.07 -16.79 -5.74
C ASP A 37 -0.90 -15.55 -4.85
N ALA A 38 -1.99 -15.13 -4.22
CA ALA A 38 -2.00 -14.04 -3.25
C ALA A 38 -2.23 -14.61 -1.85
N GLU A 39 -1.23 -14.46 -0.98
CA GLU A 39 -1.36 -14.80 0.44
C GLU A 39 -1.64 -13.53 1.24
N PHE A 40 -2.71 -13.54 2.02
CA PHE A 40 -3.08 -12.43 2.90
C PHE A 40 -2.85 -12.87 4.34
N ASP A 41 -1.87 -12.28 5.02
CA ASP A 41 -1.69 -12.51 6.45
C ASP A 41 -2.62 -11.60 7.26
N ILE A 42 -3.81 -12.12 7.55
CA ILE A 42 -4.86 -11.41 8.32
C ILE A 42 -4.54 -11.44 9.83
N ARG A 43 -3.49 -12.14 10.27
CA ARG A 43 -3.20 -12.38 11.70
C ARG A 43 -2.39 -11.29 12.39
N SER A 44 -1.74 -10.40 11.65
CA SER A 44 -1.05 -9.26 12.25
C SER A 44 -2.05 -8.15 12.58
N GLU A 45 -2.26 -7.89 13.87
CA GLU A 45 -2.97 -6.68 14.31
C GLU A 45 -2.10 -5.46 13.99
N VAL A 46 -2.36 -4.82 12.85
CA VAL A 46 -1.66 -3.60 12.43
C VAL A 46 -2.47 -2.39 12.91
N MET A 47 -1.88 -1.61 13.82
CA MET A 47 -2.45 -0.36 14.30
C MET A 47 -1.97 0.79 13.43
N PHE A 48 -2.91 1.49 12.78
CA PHE A 48 -2.60 2.64 11.94
C PHE A 48 -2.77 3.95 12.72
N TYR A 49 -1.75 4.80 12.64
CA TYR A 49 -1.79 6.17 13.16
C TYR A 49 -1.62 7.15 12.02
N SER A 50 -2.56 8.09 11.90
CA SER A 50 -2.46 9.17 10.92
C SER A 50 -1.29 10.09 11.25
N LEU A 51 -0.45 10.38 10.25
CA LEU A 51 0.60 11.40 10.34
C LEU A 51 0.25 12.57 9.42
N ASP A 52 0.67 13.76 9.83
CA ASP A 52 0.69 14.91 8.95
C ASP A 52 1.51 14.63 7.67
N ALA A 53 1.11 15.22 6.54
CA ALA A 53 1.70 14.95 5.24
C ALA A 53 3.19 15.34 5.16
N ASP A 54 3.55 16.50 5.72
CA ASP A 54 4.94 16.96 5.75
C ASP A 54 5.78 16.11 6.71
N LEU A 55 5.21 15.69 7.84
CA LEU A 55 5.85 14.76 8.76
C LEU A 55 6.14 13.42 8.08
N SER A 56 5.16 12.87 7.37
CA SER A 56 5.29 11.63 6.61
C SER A 56 6.39 11.74 5.55
N ALA A 57 6.40 12.83 4.76
CA ALA A 57 7.43 13.06 3.75
C ALA A 57 8.85 13.11 4.35
N ARG A 58 9.01 13.77 5.50
CA ARG A 58 10.30 13.83 6.22
C ARG A 58 10.71 12.47 6.77
N LEU A 59 9.79 11.71 7.37
CA LEU A 59 10.02 10.35 7.85
C LEU A 59 10.54 9.45 6.72
N HIS A 60 9.86 9.47 5.57
CA HIS A 60 10.25 8.70 4.39
C HIS A 60 11.66 9.06 3.90
N SER A 61 11.99 10.36 3.84
CA SER A 61 13.32 10.83 3.43
C SER A 61 14.42 10.31 4.35
N ILE A 62 14.20 10.35 5.67
CA ILE A 62 15.18 9.90 6.67
C ILE A 62 15.30 8.37 6.65
N ALA A 63 14.18 7.65 6.58
CA ALA A 63 14.16 6.18 6.50
C ALA A 63 14.95 5.68 5.29
N ARG A 64 14.73 6.30 4.12
CA ARG A 64 15.47 6.00 2.89
C ARG A 64 16.98 6.22 3.05
N ARG A 65 17.39 7.34 3.65
CA ARG A 65 18.81 7.63 3.91
C ARG A 65 19.45 6.63 4.89
N ARG A 66 18.66 6.06 5.80
CA ARG A 66 19.10 5.05 6.78
C ARG A 66 18.98 3.61 6.27
N GLY A 67 18.42 3.39 5.08
CA GLY A 67 18.23 2.05 4.50
C GLY A 67 17.19 1.19 5.22
N VAL A 68 16.23 1.80 5.93
CA VAL A 68 15.16 1.12 6.66
C VAL A 68 13.78 1.58 6.17
N SER A 69 12.72 0.84 6.49
CA SER A 69 11.35 1.28 6.17
C SER A 69 10.94 2.47 7.06
N PRO A 70 10.01 3.34 6.58
CA PRO A 70 9.42 4.40 7.41
C PRO A 70 8.77 3.86 8.68
N GLU A 71 8.11 2.70 8.59
CA GLU A 71 7.50 2.00 9.72
C GLU A 71 8.53 1.57 10.76
N THR A 72 9.64 0.95 10.34
CA THR A 72 10.73 0.57 11.24
C THR A 72 11.31 1.79 11.93
N LEU A 73 11.57 2.87 11.19
CA LEU A 73 12.11 4.09 11.76
C LEU A 73 11.15 4.73 12.77
N LEU A 74 9.86 4.79 12.44
CA LEU A 74 8.83 5.34 13.32
C LEU A 74 8.74 4.54 14.63
N ASN A 75 8.68 3.20 14.52
CA ASN A 75 8.61 2.33 15.69
C ASN A 75 9.83 2.50 16.61
N LEU A 76 11.04 2.57 16.04
CA LEU A 76 12.26 2.82 16.83
C LEU A 76 12.18 4.15 17.59
N TRP A 77 11.80 5.23 16.93
CA TRP A 77 11.69 6.54 17.57
C TRP A 77 10.60 6.61 18.64
N VAL A 78 9.45 5.97 18.40
CA VAL A 78 8.39 5.88 19.39
C VAL A 78 8.87 5.10 20.62
N GLN A 79 9.55 3.96 20.43
CA GLN A 79 10.13 3.19 21.53
C GLN A 79 11.15 4.00 22.33
N GLU A 80 12.11 4.64 21.66
CA GLU A 80 13.11 5.51 22.30
C GLU A 80 12.45 6.62 23.13
N LYS A 81 11.38 7.21 22.59
CA LYS A 81 10.73 8.33 23.24
C LYS A 81 9.88 7.88 24.43
N LEU A 82 9.14 6.78 24.32
CA LEU A 82 8.40 6.19 25.44
C LEU A 82 9.33 5.76 26.58
N GLN A 83 10.48 5.15 26.26
CA GLN A 83 11.46 4.76 27.27
C GLN A 83 11.97 5.97 28.07
N SER A 84 12.14 7.10 27.40
CA SER A 84 12.58 8.35 28.03
C SER A 84 11.53 8.93 28.97
N GLU A 85 10.24 8.86 28.62
CA GLU A 85 9.15 9.35 29.48
C GLU A 85 8.92 8.43 30.71
N ILE A 86 9.13 7.12 30.57
CA ILE A 86 8.99 6.16 31.69
C ILE A 86 10.14 6.30 32.70
N SER A 87 11.31 6.71 32.23
CA SER A 87 12.52 6.84 33.05
C SER A 87 12.66 8.24 33.70
N SER A 88 11.72 9.16 33.43
CA SER A 88 11.65 10.51 34.00
C SER A 88 10.64 10.62 35.12
#